data_AF-A0A2Z6M5Y6-F1
#
_entry.id   AF-A0A2Z6M5Y6-F1
#
_cell.length_a   1.000
_cell.length_b   1.000
_cell.length_c   1.000
_cell.angle_alpha   90.00
_cell.angle_beta   90.00
_cell.angle_gamma   90.00
#
_symmetry.space_group_name_H-M   'P 1'
#
loop_
_entity.id
_entity.type
_entity.pdbx_description
1 polymer ?
#
loop_
_entity_poly.entity_id
_entity_poly.type
_entity_poly.pdbx_seq_one_letter_code
_entity_poly.pdbx_strand_id
1 'polypeptide(L)'
;MVVSTINGSSHLSYSNGTTIPLSTFSRNSFVNVEKGDPVAFKPYWETVKDECTIHIKGDEWMSYLSDTNNVCWYMVPQMRDAIFRLHNVVGNAVTKDKFLVLGTGSSQLYQALLYALSPSEPSHRPINVVAAAPYYSEYKDATDILQSRLFQWTGDAAFYDKDEPYIEVVTSPNNPDGTLRVPVMNSRVDGKIIYDLAYYWPQYTPITYELDRDVMLFTFSKCTGHAGSRIG
;
A
#
# COMPACT_ATOMS: atom_id res chain seq x y z
N MET A 1 11.24 -18.38 -17.93
CA MET A 1 12.52 -18.87 -17.39
C MET A 1 13.62 -18.04 -18.04
N VAL A 2 14.10 -16.99 -17.39
CA VAL A 2 15.19 -16.16 -17.91
C VAL A 2 16.48 -16.68 -17.29
N VAL A 3 17.31 -17.36 -18.09
CA VAL A 3 18.64 -17.79 -17.69
C VAL A 3 19.57 -16.60 -17.86
N SER A 4 19.96 -15.95 -16.76
CA SER A 4 20.99 -14.92 -16.79
C SER A 4 22.36 -15.58 -16.66
N THR A 5 23.16 -15.50 -17.71
CA THR A 5 24.61 -15.74 -17.62
C THR A 5 25.26 -14.50 -17.01
N ILE A 6 25.43 -14.50 -15.68
CA ILE A 6 26.13 -13.41 -14.98
C ILE A 6 27.63 -13.67 -15.08
N ASN A 7 28.30 -12.96 -15.99
CA ASN A 7 29.78 -12.91 -16.11
C ASN A 7 30.41 -11.86 -15.16
N GLY A 8 29.78 -11.58 -14.02
CA GLY A 8 30.23 -10.60 -13.03
C GLY A 8 30.40 -11.23 -11.64
N SER A 9 31.42 -10.81 -10.90
CA SER A 9 31.77 -11.29 -9.55
C SER A 9 30.98 -10.62 -8.41
N SER A 10 29.87 -9.95 -8.71
CA SER A 10 29.10 -9.19 -7.71
C SER A 10 28.19 -10.11 -6.89
N HIS A 11 28.39 -10.14 -5.57
CA HIS A 11 27.55 -10.88 -4.62
C HIS A 11 26.07 -10.46 -4.68
N LEU A 12 25.14 -11.42 -4.52
CA LEU A 12 23.73 -11.10 -4.30
C LEU A 12 23.59 -10.55 -2.88
N SER A 13 23.14 -9.31 -2.73
CA SER A 13 23.03 -8.64 -1.43
C SER A 13 21.57 -8.45 -1.04
N TYR A 14 21.19 -8.96 0.13
CA TYR A 14 19.87 -8.78 0.72
C TYR A 14 19.81 -7.52 1.58
N SER A 15 18.59 -7.01 1.78
CA SER A 15 18.32 -5.81 2.59
C SER A 15 18.75 -5.94 4.06
N ASN A 16 18.92 -7.16 4.58
CA ASN A 16 19.41 -7.43 5.94
C ASN A 16 20.94 -7.50 6.03
N GLY A 17 21.67 -7.13 4.98
CA GLY A 17 23.13 -7.19 4.93
C GLY A 17 23.72 -8.57 4.59
N THR A 18 22.87 -9.59 4.38
CA THR A 18 23.35 -10.91 3.94
C THR A 18 23.84 -10.82 2.51
N THR A 19 25.07 -11.26 2.26
CA THR A 19 25.63 -11.40 0.91
C THR A 19 25.81 -12.87 0.57
N ILE A 20 25.19 -13.32 -0.52
CA ILE A 20 25.37 -14.68 -1.05
C ILE A 20 26.36 -14.62 -2.22
N PRO A 21 27.50 -15.33 -2.15
CA PRO A 21 28.40 -15.50 -3.28
C PRO A 21 27.67 -16.11 -4.48
N LEU A 22 27.98 -15.61 -5.68
CA LEU A 22 27.38 -16.19 -6.90
C LEU A 22 27.77 -17.67 -7.10
N SER A 23 28.89 -18.10 -6.52
CA SER A 23 29.34 -19.50 -6.48
C SER A 23 28.41 -20.43 -5.71
N THR A 24 27.51 -19.91 -4.87
CA THR A 24 26.50 -20.69 -4.14
C THR A 24 25.31 -21.06 -5.03
N PHE A 25 25.12 -20.38 -6.18
CA PHE A 25 24.05 -20.70 -7.11
C PHE A 25 24.48 -21.77 -8.11
N SER A 26 23.61 -22.75 -8.30
CA SER A 26 23.76 -23.79 -9.33
C SER A 26 22.89 -23.46 -10.53
N ARG A 27 23.06 -24.17 -11.65
CA ARG A 27 22.13 -24.06 -12.80
C ARG A 27 20.67 -24.41 -12.45
N ASN A 28 20.44 -25.10 -11.33
CA ASN A 28 19.12 -25.50 -10.85
C ASN A 28 18.56 -24.54 -9.78
N SER A 29 19.22 -23.42 -9.51
CA SER A 29 18.71 -22.42 -8.58
C SER A 29 17.46 -21.73 -9.15
N PHE A 30 16.45 -21.55 -8.30
CA PHE A 30 15.19 -20.91 -8.68
C PHE A 30 15.27 -19.39 -8.50
N VAL A 31 14.69 -18.65 -9.46
CA VAL A 31 14.49 -17.20 -9.32
C VAL A 31 13.11 -16.98 -8.69
N ASN A 32 13.10 -16.46 -7.46
CA ASN A 32 11.86 -16.13 -6.78
C ASN A 32 11.37 -14.73 -7.22
N VAL A 33 10.29 -14.69 -8.00
CA VAL A 33 9.56 -13.48 -8.39
C VAL A 33 8.12 -13.48 -7.86
N GLU A 34 7.84 -14.31 -6.87
CA GLU A 34 6.50 -14.45 -6.28
C GLU A 34 6.13 -13.22 -5.44
N LYS A 35 7.10 -12.67 -4.71
CA LYS A 35 6.88 -11.50 -3.85
C LYS A 35 7.19 -10.23 -4.62
N GLY A 36 6.30 -9.25 -4.50
CA GLY A 36 6.54 -7.89 -4.97
C GLY A 36 7.53 -7.11 -4.08
N ASP A 37 8.64 -7.70 -3.68
CA ASP A 37 9.68 -7.03 -2.87
C ASP A 37 10.42 -6.00 -3.73
N PRO A 38 10.35 -4.69 -3.42
CA PRO A 38 10.76 -3.63 -4.33
C PRO A 38 12.27 -3.33 -4.24
N VAL A 39 13.12 -4.35 -4.20
CA VAL A 39 14.58 -4.19 -4.13
C VAL A 39 15.19 -3.56 -5.39
N ALA A 40 14.42 -3.49 -6.48
CA ALA A 40 14.83 -2.85 -7.72
C ALA A 40 15.14 -1.34 -7.58
N PHE A 41 14.64 -0.67 -6.55
CA PHE A 41 14.93 0.76 -6.30
C PHE A 41 16.30 0.98 -5.64
N LYS A 42 16.97 -0.07 -5.14
CA LYS A 42 18.23 0.06 -4.39
C LYS A 42 19.31 0.86 -5.12
N PRO A 43 19.58 0.64 -6.43
CA PRO A 43 20.64 1.38 -7.13
C PRO A 43 20.40 2.89 -7.15
N TYR A 44 19.14 3.35 -7.19
CA TYR A 44 18.81 4.77 -7.09
C TYR A 44 19.22 5.34 -5.72
N TRP A 45 18.87 4.66 -4.63
CA TRP A 45 19.22 5.15 -3.29
C TRP A 45 20.72 5.12 -3.01
N GLU A 46 21.47 4.22 -3.65
CA GLU A 46 22.94 4.20 -3.57
C GLU A 46 23.57 5.46 -4.17
N THR A 47 22.97 6.09 -5.19
CA THR A 47 23.51 7.32 -5.80
C THR A 47 23.27 8.57 -4.96
N VAL A 48 22.26 8.56 -4.09
CA VAL A 48 21.87 9.70 -3.23
C VAL A 48 22.02 9.42 -1.74
N LYS A 49 22.79 8.39 -1.38
CA LYS A 49 22.87 7.86 0.00
C LYS A 49 23.29 8.90 1.04
N ASP A 50 24.23 9.78 0.68
CA ASP A 50 24.78 10.77 1.61
C ASP A 50 23.74 11.86 1.89
N GLU A 51 22.97 12.27 0.87
CA GLU A 51 21.85 13.21 0.99
C GLU A 51 20.67 12.63 1.78
N CYS A 52 20.48 11.31 1.72
CA CYS A 52 19.36 10.61 2.37
C CYS A 52 19.71 10.04 3.74
N THR A 53 20.93 10.26 4.25
CA THR A 53 21.35 9.75 5.56
C THR A 53 20.59 10.48 6.68
N ILE A 54 20.00 9.71 7.59
CA ILE A 54 19.23 10.23 8.74
C ILE A 54 20.03 10.02 10.02
N HIS A 55 20.11 11.06 10.85
CA HIS A 55 20.66 11.00 12.21
C HIS A 55 19.54 11.25 13.21
N ILE A 56 19.32 10.30 14.12
CA ILE A 56 18.36 10.42 15.23
C ILE A 56 19.18 10.52 16.52
N LYS A 57 19.00 11.60 17.29
CA LYS A 57 19.66 11.78 18.59
C LYS A 57 18.99 10.95 19.67
N GLY A 58 19.71 10.69 20.76
CA GLY A 58 19.24 9.84 21.86
C GLY A 58 18.01 10.37 22.60
N ASP A 59 17.72 11.68 22.50
CA ASP A 59 16.59 12.37 23.10
C ASP A 59 15.49 12.73 22.09
N GLU A 60 15.71 12.49 20.80
CA GLU A 60 14.72 12.79 19.76
C GLU A 60 13.57 11.77 19.78
N TRP A 61 12.34 12.28 19.63
CA TRP A 61 11.10 11.48 19.51
C TRP A 61 10.77 10.54 20.68
N MET A 62 11.20 10.86 21.91
CA MET A 62 10.84 10.09 23.11
C MET A 62 9.36 10.22 23.53
N SER A 63 8.68 11.29 23.14
CA SER A 63 7.28 11.55 23.49
C SER A 63 6.33 10.69 22.65
N TYR A 64 5.23 10.22 23.26
CA TYR A 64 4.12 9.61 22.52
C TYR A 64 3.44 10.61 21.56
N LEU A 65 3.38 11.88 21.93
CA LEU A 65 2.64 12.92 21.20
C LEU A 65 3.58 13.65 20.24
N SER A 66 3.14 13.79 18.98
CA SER A 66 3.84 14.58 17.96
C SER A 66 3.16 15.93 17.70
N ASP A 67 1.87 15.92 17.34
CA ASP A 67 1.08 17.14 17.11
C ASP A 67 -0.37 16.94 17.55
N THR A 68 -0.69 17.37 18.77
CA THR A 68 -2.00 17.18 19.38
C THR A 68 -3.13 17.97 18.72
N ASN A 69 -2.82 18.86 17.76
CA ASN A 69 -3.84 19.61 17.01
C ASN A 69 -4.31 18.86 15.76
N ASN A 70 -3.68 17.74 15.40
CA ASN A 70 -4.00 16.93 14.23
C ASN A 70 -4.74 15.65 14.61
N VAL A 71 -5.63 15.18 13.73
CA VAL A 71 -6.35 13.88 13.91
C VAL A 71 -5.34 12.74 14.11
N CYS A 72 -4.30 12.71 13.28
CA CYS A 72 -3.19 11.78 13.39
C CYS A 72 -2.09 12.35 14.31
N TRP A 73 -2.42 12.54 15.59
CA TRP A 73 -1.57 13.23 16.57
C TRP A 73 -0.20 12.59 16.83
N TYR A 74 -0.02 11.32 16.44
CA TYR A 74 1.23 10.57 16.55
C TYR A 74 2.16 10.74 15.35
N MET A 75 1.73 11.44 14.29
CA MET A 75 2.57 11.72 13.12
C MET A 75 3.36 13.01 13.33
N VAL A 76 4.67 12.95 13.08
CA VAL A 76 5.53 14.14 13.09
C VAL A 76 5.16 15.10 11.96
N PRO A 77 5.09 16.42 12.18
CA PRO A 77 4.66 17.39 11.17
C PRO A 77 5.48 17.35 9.88
N GLN A 78 6.79 17.11 9.97
CA GLN A 78 7.69 17.03 8.82
C GLN A 78 7.30 15.89 7.86
N MET A 79 6.78 14.78 8.39
CA MET A 79 6.30 13.65 7.58
C MET A 79 5.04 14.04 6.81
N ARG A 80 4.07 14.67 7.49
CA ARG A 80 2.85 15.19 6.85
C ARG A 80 3.18 16.14 5.71
N ASP A 81 4.05 17.12 5.97
CA ASP A 81 4.40 18.15 5.00
C ASP A 81 5.16 17.54 3.81
N ALA A 82 6.01 16.54 4.05
CA ALA A 82 6.68 15.80 2.99
C ALA A 82 5.71 15.00 2.11
N ILE A 83 4.71 14.33 2.70
CA ILE A 83 3.67 13.59 1.96
C ILE A 83 2.82 14.54 1.11
N PHE A 84 2.36 15.65 1.67
CA PHE A 84 1.57 16.63 0.92
C PHE A 84 2.37 17.24 -0.22
N ARG A 85 3.63 17.62 0.03
CA ARG A 85 4.51 18.12 -1.03
C ARG A 85 4.72 17.07 -2.13
N LEU A 86 4.93 15.81 -1.76
CA LEU A 86 5.13 14.72 -2.72
C LEU A 86 3.93 14.58 -3.67
N HIS A 87 2.72 14.47 -3.12
CA HIS A 87 1.51 14.36 -3.94
C HIS A 87 1.25 15.61 -4.79
N ASN A 88 1.51 16.81 -4.25
CA ASN A 88 1.37 18.05 -5.00
C ASN A 88 2.35 18.16 -6.17
N VAL A 89 3.59 17.69 -6.01
CA VAL A 89 4.59 17.71 -7.09
C VAL A 89 4.30 16.63 -8.14
N VAL A 90 3.87 15.45 -7.72
CA VAL A 90 3.55 14.34 -8.63
C VAL A 90 2.22 14.56 -9.36
N GLY A 91 1.26 15.25 -8.72
CA GLY A 91 -0.07 15.49 -9.28
C GLY A 91 -0.93 14.22 -9.38
N ASN A 92 -0.72 13.26 -8.47
CA ASN A 92 -1.47 11.99 -8.46
C ASN A 92 -2.66 11.95 -7.48
N ALA A 93 -2.76 12.88 -6.54
CA ALA A 93 -3.86 12.90 -5.58
C ALA A 93 -4.18 14.31 -5.09
N VAL A 94 -5.48 14.61 -4.94
CA VAL A 94 -5.95 15.82 -4.26
C VAL A 94 -5.81 15.63 -2.76
N THR A 95 -4.92 16.39 -2.14
CA THR A 95 -4.66 16.35 -0.68
C THR A 95 -5.33 17.50 0.07
N LYS A 96 -5.78 18.53 -0.65
CA LYS A 96 -6.48 19.68 -0.05
C LYS A 96 -7.78 19.22 0.61
N ASP A 97 -8.03 19.76 1.80
CA ASP A 97 -9.23 19.47 2.60
C ASP A 97 -9.39 17.97 2.98
N LYS A 98 -8.31 17.17 2.90
CA LYS A 98 -8.26 15.78 3.35
C LYS A 98 -7.54 15.65 4.69
N PHE A 99 -7.94 14.65 5.48
CA PHE A 99 -7.16 14.20 6.62
C PHE A 99 -6.09 13.20 6.18
N LEU A 100 -4.92 13.25 6.81
CA LEU A 100 -3.85 12.29 6.62
C LEU A 100 -3.72 11.42 7.87
N VAL A 101 -3.75 10.10 7.70
CA VAL A 101 -3.54 9.10 8.76
C VAL A 101 -2.36 8.23 8.35
N LEU A 102 -1.35 8.18 9.22
CA LEU A 102 -0.13 7.38 9.01
C LEU A 102 -0.33 5.98 9.58
N GLY A 103 0.09 4.95 8.85
CA GLY A 103 0.02 3.58 9.36
C GLY A 103 1.31 2.79 9.17
N THR A 104 1.40 1.67 9.88
CA THR A 104 2.46 0.68 9.77
C THR A 104 2.29 -0.13 8.47
N GLY A 105 2.46 0.56 7.34
CA GLY A 105 2.16 0.08 6.00
C GLY A 105 0.67 0.19 5.66
N SER A 106 0.38 0.20 4.35
CA SER A 106 -0.99 0.20 3.84
C SER A 106 -1.82 -1.00 4.34
N SER A 107 -1.18 -2.10 4.70
CA SER A 107 -1.84 -3.27 5.31
C SER A 107 -2.56 -2.93 6.62
N GLN A 108 -1.96 -2.11 7.50
CA GLN A 108 -2.63 -1.69 8.73
C GLN A 108 -3.78 -0.73 8.43
N LEU A 109 -3.56 0.23 7.52
CA LEU A 109 -4.57 1.20 7.12
C LEU A 109 -5.77 0.53 6.44
N TYR A 110 -5.55 -0.50 5.61
CA TYR A 110 -6.62 -1.32 5.04
C TYR A 110 -7.54 -1.88 6.13
N GLN A 111 -6.97 -2.53 7.16
CA GLN A 111 -7.77 -3.04 8.27
C GLN A 111 -8.47 -1.91 9.04
N ALA A 112 -7.78 -0.80 9.32
CA ALA A 112 -8.36 0.34 10.01
C ALA A 112 -9.57 0.92 9.24
N LEU A 113 -9.49 0.98 7.90
CA LEU A 113 -10.58 1.41 7.03
C LEU A 113 -11.76 0.43 7.05
N LEU A 114 -11.51 -0.88 7.10
CA LEU A 114 -12.59 -1.86 7.27
C LEU A 114 -13.36 -1.61 8.57
N TYR A 115 -12.67 -1.35 9.68
CA TYR A 115 -13.33 -1.00 10.94
C TYR A 115 -14.06 0.35 10.87
N ALA A 116 -13.42 1.38 10.31
CA ALA A 116 -13.98 2.73 10.25
C ALA A 116 -15.21 2.85 9.33
N LEU A 117 -15.26 2.06 8.26
CA LEU A 117 -16.37 2.06 7.29
C LEU A 117 -17.46 1.05 7.63
N SER A 118 -17.23 0.18 8.62
CA SER A 118 -18.24 -0.75 9.11
C SER A 118 -19.21 -0.07 10.08
N PRO A 119 -20.43 -0.63 10.25
CA PRO A 119 -21.33 -0.19 11.32
C PRO A 119 -20.68 -0.26 12.70
N SER A 120 -20.97 0.71 13.57
CA SER A 120 -20.37 0.78 14.92
C SER A 120 -20.80 -0.37 15.84
N GLU A 121 -21.98 -0.95 15.59
CA GLU A 121 -22.49 -2.10 16.32
C GLU A 121 -22.59 -3.32 15.40
N PRO A 122 -22.14 -4.51 15.85
CA PRO A 122 -22.28 -5.74 15.06
C PRO A 122 -23.75 -6.01 14.75
N SER A 123 -24.11 -5.95 13.48
CA SER A 123 -25.44 -6.36 13.03
C SER A 123 -25.53 -7.90 12.91
N HIS A 124 -26.71 -8.44 12.63
CA HIS A 124 -26.85 -9.87 12.29
C HIS A 124 -26.08 -10.26 11.02
N ARG A 125 -25.72 -9.28 10.18
CA ARG A 125 -24.95 -9.46 8.95
C ARG A 125 -23.73 -8.51 8.93
N PRO A 126 -22.50 -9.03 8.85
CA PRO A 126 -21.33 -8.19 8.63
C PRO A 126 -21.42 -7.44 7.28
N ILE A 127 -20.82 -6.25 7.17
CA ILE A 127 -20.74 -5.53 5.89
C ILE A 127 -19.93 -6.34 4.89
N ASN A 128 -20.37 -6.34 3.64
CA ASN A 128 -19.74 -7.13 2.59
C ASN A 128 -18.51 -6.40 2.04
N VAL A 129 -17.35 -7.05 2.01
CA VAL A 129 -16.13 -6.51 1.39
C VAL A 129 -15.92 -7.22 0.07
N VAL A 130 -15.72 -6.44 -1.00
CA VAL A 130 -15.52 -6.96 -2.36
C VAL A 130 -14.37 -6.25 -3.06
N ALA A 131 -13.81 -6.89 -4.09
CA ALA A 131 -12.93 -6.26 -5.06
C ALA A 131 -13.17 -6.88 -6.44
N ALA A 132 -13.06 -6.12 -7.52
CA ALA A 132 -13.27 -6.64 -8.86
C ALA A 132 -12.15 -7.62 -9.26
N ALA A 133 -12.48 -8.84 -9.71
CA ALA A 133 -11.46 -9.79 -10.15
C ALA A 133 -10.80 -9.35 -11.48
N PRO A 134 -9.53 -9.73 -11.73
CA PRO A 134 -8.58 -10.22 -10.73
C PRO A 134 -8.20 -9.09 -9.75
N TYR A 135 -8.00 -9.42 -8.48
CA TYR A 135 -7.67 -8.46 -7.41
C TYR A 135 -6.45 -8.94 -6.61
N TYR A 136 -5.91 -8.07 -5.75
CA TYR A 136 -4.80 -8.40 -4.87
C TYR A 136 -5.17 -9.56 -3.93
N SER A 137 -4.40 -10.66 -3.99
CA SER A 137 -4.74 -11.92 -3.32
C SER A 137 -4.90 -11.79 -1.82
N GLU A 138 -4.17 -10.87 -1.19
CA GLU A 138 -4.11 -10.73 0.27
C GLU A 138 -5.32 -10.01 0.86
N TYR A 139 -6.21 -9.40 0.05
CA TYR A 139 -7.42 -8.76 0.59
C TYR A 139 -8.31 -9.75 1.34
N LYS A 140 -8.50 -10.96 0.81
CA LYS A 140 -9.31 -11.98 1.49
C LYS A 140 -8.73 -12.30 2.85
N ASP A 141 -7.45 -12.68 2.89
CA ASP A 141 -6.80 -13.09 4.14
C ASP A 141 -6.74 -11.93 5.14
N ALA A 142 -6.42 -10.70 4.69
CA ALA A 142 -6.40 -9.53 5.54
C ALA A 142 -7.78 -9.14 6.10
N THR A 143 -8.86 -9.45 5.37
CA THR A 143 -10.24 -9.24 5.82
C THR A 143 -10.66 -10.32 6.83
N ASP A 144 -10.32 -11.58 6.57
CA ASP A 144 -10.80 -12.70 7.37
C ASP A 144 -9.95 -12.97 8.63
N ILE A 145 -8.70 -12.50 8.69
CA ILE A 145 -7.71 -12.87 9.72
C ILE A 145 -8.17 -12.59 11.16
N LEU A 146 -8.94 -11.52 11.38
CA LEU A 146 -9.44 -11.15 12.71
C LEU A 146 -10.78 -11.80 13.07
N GLN A 147 -11.38 -12.56 12.15
CA GLN A 147 -12.71 -13.17 12.30
C GLN A 147 -13.75 -12.15 12.83
N SER A 148 -13.69 -10.93 12.30
CA SER A 148 -14.53 -9.83 12.72
C SER A 148 -16.00 -10.12 12.45
N ARG A 149 -16.88 -9.68 13.35
CA ARG A 149 -18.34 -9.67 13.11
C ARG A 149 -18.83 -8.42 12.39
N LEU A 150 -17.94 -7.47 12.13
CA LEU A 150 -18.29 -6.18 11.52
C LEU A 150 -18.28 -6.24 10.00
N PHE A 151 -17.34 -6.99 9.43
CA PHE A 151 -17.13 -7.12 7.98
C PHE A 151 -16.81 -8.56 7.61
N GLN A 152 -17.08 -8.93 6.36
CA GLN A 152 -16.77 -10.26 5.81
C GLN A 152 -16.32 -10.15 4.35
N TRP A 153 -15.36 -10.99 3.93
CA TRP A 153 -14.99 -11.08 2.53
C TRP A 153 -16.09 -11.76 1.71
N THR A 154 -16.50 -11.14 0.60
CA THR A 154 -17.58 -11.65 -0.27
C THR A 154 -17.19 -11.82 -1.74
N GLY A 155 -15.93 -11.62 -2.07
CA GLY A 155 -15.38 -11.99 -3.38
C GLY A 155 -15.49 -10.89 -4.43
N ASP A 156 -15.85 -11.29 -5.64
CA ASP A 156 -15.76 -10.46 -6.84
C ASP A 156 -16.88 -9.41 -6.90
N ALA A 157 -16.49 -8.13 -6.94
CA ALA A 157 -17.41 -7.02 -7.08
C ALA A 157 -18.24 -7.10 -8.38
N ALA A 158 -17.70 -7.67 -9.46
CA ALA A 158 -18.41 -7.77 -10.74
C ALA A 158 -19.64 -8.70 -10.70
N PHE A 159 -19.67 -9.65 -9.76
CA PHE A 159 -20.77 -10.61 -9.59
C PHE A 159 -21.61 -10.36 -8.35
N TYR A 160 -21.38 -9.24 -7.66
CA TYR A 160 -22.14 -8.91 -6.47
C TYR A 160 -23.50 -8.32 -6.85
N ASP A 161 -24.57 -9.06 -6.54
CA ASP A 161 -25.95 -8.74 -6.90
C ASP A 161 -26.84 -8.47 -5.68
N LYS A 162 -26.24 -8.37 -4.48
CA LYS A 162 -26.97 -8.13 -3.24
C LYS A 162 -27.23 -6.64 -3.09
N ASP A 163 -28.49 -6.27 -2.85
CA ASP A 163 -28.88 -4.92 -2.40
C ASP A 163 -28.56 -4.75 -0.89
N GLU A 164 -27.30 -4.96 -0.51
CA GLU A 164 -26.81 -4.89 0.87
C GLU A 164 -25.65 -3.88 0.99
N PRO A 165 -25.38 -3.32 2.18
CA PRO A 165 -24.21 -2.49 2.40
C PRO A 165 -22.90 -3.21 2.05
N TYR A 166 -22.00 -2.50 1.38
CA TYR A 166 -20.71 -3.03 0.95
C TYR A 166 -19.58 -2.01 1.07
N ILE A 167 -18.35 -2.54 1.12
CA ILE A 167 -17.10 -1.83 0.94
C ILE A 167 -16.45 -2.41 -0.33
N GLU A 168 -16.32 -1.58 -1.37
CA GLU A 168 -15.58 -1.93 -2.57
C GLU A 168 -14.13 -1.46 -2.46
N VAL A 169 -13.19 -2.39 -2.62
CA VAL A 169 -11.75 -2.11 -2.66
C VAL A 169 -11.34 -2.01 -4.12
N VAL A 170 -10.96 -0.81 -4.56
CA VAL A 170 -10.57 -0.50 -5.93
C VAL A 170 -9.06 -0.27 -5.99
N THR A 171 -8.33 -1.26 -6.49
CA THR A 171 -6.88 -1.12 -6.71
C THR A 171 -6.62 -0.51 -8.08
N SER A 172 -5.92 0.63 -8.14
CA SER A 172 -5.66 1.35 -9.39
C SER A 172 -4.30 2.06 -9.35
N PRO A 173 -3.31 1.67 -10.16
CA PRO A 173 -3.24 0.48 -11.00
C PRO A 173 -3.45 -0.82 -10.22
N ASN A 174 -4.14 -1.75 -10.84
CA ASN A 174 -4.55 -3.00 -10.23
C ASN A 174 -3.37 -3.95 -10.00
N ASN A 175 -3.50 -4.76 -8.97
CA ASN A 175 -2.67 -5.94 -8.76
C ASN A 175 -3.56 -7.16 -9.03
N PRO A 176 -3.24 -8.03 -10.00
CA PRO A 176 -1.92 -8.21 -10.62
C PRO A 176 -1.71 -7.59 -12.01
N ASP A 177 -2.76 -7.13 -12.69
CA ASP A 177 -2.70 -6.86 -14.14
C ASP A 177 -2.32 -5.42 -14.54
N GLY A 178 -2.11 -4.52 -13.57
CA GLY A 178 -1.70 -3.13 -13.81
C GLY A 178 -2.79 -2.24 -14.42
N THR A 179 -4.03 -2.71 -14.55
CA THR A 179 -5.11 -1.93 -15.15
C THR A 179 -5.49 -0.74 -14.27
N LEU A 180 -5.77 0.41 -14.87
CA LEU A 180 -6.40 1.52 -14.16
C LEU A 180 -7.88 1.17 -13.96
N ARG A 181 -8.32 1.15 -12.69
CA ARG A 181 -9.68 0.74 -12.33
C ARG A 181 -10.48 1.88 -11.70
N VAL A 182 -11.78 1.72 -11.87
CA VAL A 182 -12.84 2.50 -11.23
C VAL A 182 -13.80 1.51 -10.54
N PRO A 183 -14.63 1.96 -9.59
CA PRO A 183 -15.67 1.17 -8.98
C PRO A 183 -16.55 0.51 -10.04
N VAL A 184 -16.89 -0.76 -9.84
CA VAL A 184 -17.73 -1.54 -10.76
C VAL A 184 -19.06 -1.93 -10.15
N MET A 185 -19.25 -1.71 -8.85
CA MET A 185 -20.48 -2.07 -8.15
C MET A 185 -21.65 -1.23 -8.66
N ASN A 186 -22.68 -1.92 -9.15
CA ASN A 186 -23.95 -1.33 -9.55
C ASN A 186 -25.06 -1.87 -8.65
N SER A 187 -25.07 -1.42 -7.39
CA SER A 187 -26.09 -1.76 -6.40
C SER A 187 -27.08 -0.60 -6.25
N ARG A 188 -28.31 -0.88 -5.80
CA ARG A 188 -29.27 0.16 -5.41
C ARG A 188 -28.88 0.86 -4.11
N VAL A 189 -27.95 0.27 -3.36
CA VAL A 189 -27.42 0.82 -2.10
C VAL A 189 -26.10 1.53 -2.39
N ASP A 190 -25.93 2.74 -1.87
CA ASP A 190 -24.66 3.45 -1.92
C ASP A 190 -23.63 2.74 -1.03
N GLY A 191 -22.60 2.17 -1.64
CA GLY A 191 -21.49 1.53 -0.93
C GLY A 191 -20.41 2.50 -0.47
N LYS A 192 -19.45 1.97 0.28
CA LYS A 192 -18.21 2.67 0.63
C LYS A 192 -17.10 2.21 -0.31
N ILE A 193 -16.21 3.12 -0.69
CA ILE A 193 -15.13 2.81 -1.63
C ILE A 193 -13.79 3.12 -1.00
N ILE A 194 -12.87 2.15 -1.04
CA ILE A 194 -11.46 2.32 -0.70
C ILE A 194 -10.68 2.28 -2.01
N TYR A 195 -10.01 3.37 -2.37
CA TYR A 195 -9.03 3.32 -3.47
C TYR A 195 -7.66 2.92 -2.93
N ASP A 196 -7.17 1.74 -3.32
CA ASP A 196 -5.79 1.32 -3.09
C ASP A 196 -4.91 1.77 -4.26
N LEU A 197 -4.07 2.75 -3.98
CA LEU A 197 -3.24 3.49 -4.94
C LEU A 197 -1.76 3.21 -4.71
N ALA A 198 -1.43 2.04 -4.16
CA ALA A 198 -0.06 1.62 -3.92
C ALA A 198 0.83 1.80 -5.17
N TYR A 199 0.28 1.58 -6.36
CA TYR A 199 1.00 1.68 -7.64
C TYR A 199 0.68 2.96 -8.43
N TYR A 200 -0.07 3.94 -7.91
CA TYR A 200 -0.42 5.15 -8.67
C TYR A 200 0.71 6.19 -8.65
N TRP A 201 1.85 5.79 -9.22
CA TRP A 201 3.09 6.56 -9.30
C TRP A 201 3.67 6.50 -10.73
N PRO A 202 4.45 7.51 -11.16
CA PRO A 202 4.98 7.59 -12.53
C PRO A 202 5.80 6.37 -13.00
N GLN A 203 6.45 5.65 -12.08
CA GLN A 203 7.22 4.44 -12.41
C GLN A 203 6.35 3.24 -12.82
N TYR A 204 5.04 3.28 -12.56
CA TYR A 204 4.11 2.19 -12.87
C TYR A 204 3.07 2.56 -13.92
N THR A 205 2.63 3.83 -13.94
CA THR A 205 1.56 4.28 -14.83
C THR A 205 1.66 5.78 -15.15
N PRO A 206 1.18 6.25 -16.31
CA PRO A 206 1.03 7.68 -16.57
C PRO A 206 0.08 8.33 -15.57
N ILE A 207 0.50 9.44 -14.98
CA ILE A 207 -0.36 10.28 -14.15
C ILE A 207 -1.12 11.22 -15.08
N THR A 208 -2.39 10.90 -15.33
CA THR A 208 -3.23 11.64 -16.28
C THR A 208 -4.18 12.62 -15.61
N TYR A 209 -4.42 12.46 -14.30
CA TYR A 209 -5.20 13.35 -13.47
C TYR A 209 -4.90 13.13 -11.99
N GLU A 210 -5.15 14.16 -11.18
CA GLU A 210 -5.18 14.05 -9.72
C GLU A 210 -6.43 13.27 -9.28
N LEU A 211 -6.25 12.18 -8.54
CA LEU A 211 -7.40 11.45 -8.02
C LEU A 211 -7.97 12.19 -6.80
N ASP A 212 -9.28 12.42 -6.80
CA ASP A 212 -10.02 13.00 -5.67
C ASP A 212 -11.13 12.06 -5.24
N ARG A 213 -10.89 11.31 -4.17
CA ARG A 213 -11.82 10.33 -3.60
C ARG A 213 -11.82 10.46 -2.08
N ASP A 214 -12.84 9.89 -1.44
CA ASP A 214 -13.02 9.98 0.02
C ASP A 214 -11.92 9.24 0.78
N VAL A 215 -11.54 8.05 0.29
CA VAL A 215 -10.50 7.21 0.87
C VAL A 215 -9.49 6.85 -0.20
N MET A 216 -8.26 7.29 -0.02
CA MET A 216 -7.12 7.04 -0.90
C MET A 216 -5.98 6.47 -0.08
N LEU A 217 -5.58 5.24 -0.38
CA LEU A 217 -4.56 4.50 0.34
C LEU A 217 -3.27 4.43 -0.48
N PHE A 218 -2.16 4.86 0.12
CA PHE A 218 -0.83 4.79 -0.49
C PHE A 218 0.11 3.91 0.37
N THR A 219 1.28 3.59 -0.18
CA THR A 219 2.34 2.92 0.59
C THR A 219 3.70 3.42 0.18
N PHE A 220 4.55 3.67 1.18
CA PHE A 220 5.93 4.05 0.93
C PHE A 220 6.70 2.94 0.21
N SER A 221 6.31 1.68 0.45
CA SER A 221 6.93 0.49 -0.13
C SER A 221 7.02 0.53 -1.65
N LYS A 222 5.94 0.93 -2.33
CA LYS A 222 5.86 0.94 -3.79
C LYS A 222 6.22 2.30 -4.38
N CYS A 223 6.16 3.36 -3.59
CA CYS A 223 6.67 4.66 -3.98
C CYS A 223 8.20 4.68 -4.09
N THR A 224 8.91 4.16 -3.08
CA THR A 224 10.37 4.35 -2.95
C THR A 224 11.16 3.05 -2.85
N GLY A 225 10.51 1.91 -2.65
CA GLY A 225 11.19 0.65 -2.40
C GLY A 225 11.54 0.36 -0.93
N HIS A 226 11.21 1.26 0.00
CA HIS A 226 11.46 1.07 1.44
C HIS A 226 10.38 0.21 2.11
N ALA A 227 10.15 -1.01 1.60
CA ALA A 227 9.14 -1.92 2.14
C ALA A 227 9.37 -2.31 3.61
N GLY A 228 10.64 -2.29 4.06
CA GLY A 228 11.03 -2.56 5.44
C GLY A 228 10.71 -1.45 6.43
N SER A 229 10.49 -0.21 5.98
CA SER A 229 10.12 0.91 6.86
C SER A 229 8.70 0.79 7.40
N ARG A 230 7.87 -0.02 6.74
CA ARG A 230 6.46 -0.26 7.12
C ARG A 230 5.69 1.06 7.25
N ILE A 231 5.70 1.90 6.21
CA ILE A 231 4.97 3.16 6.19
C ILE A 231 3.89 3.14 5.10
N GLY A 232 2.67 3.47 5.48
CA GLY A 232 1.49 3.65 4.63
C GLY A 232 0.88 5.01 4.85
#